data_AF-A0A498G357-F1
#
_entry.id   AF-A0A498G357-F1
#
_cell.length_a   1.000
_cell.length_b   1.000
_cell.length_c   1.000
_cell.angle_alpha   90.00
_cell.angle_beta   90.00
_cell.angle_gamma   90.00
#
_symmetry.space_group_name_H-M   'P 1'
#
loop_
_entity.id
_entity.type
_entity.pdbx_description
1 polymer ?
#
loop_
_entity_poly.entity_id
_entity_poly.type
_entity_poly.pdbx_seq_one_letter_code
_entity_poly.pdbx_strand_id
1 'polypeptide(L)' 'GVSQWYGLSEPQREALTLAVQMGYYDIPRGCTTQELASELGISDQAVTERLRRAIGAFVRRALLTPEPET' A
#
# COMPACT_ATOMS: atom_id res chain seq x y z
N GLY A 1 -14.59 15.36 6.25
CA GLY A 1 -14.82 14.07 5.58
C GLY A 1 -13.56 13.25 5.67
N VAL A 2 -13.60 12.12 6.37
CA VAL A 2 -12.46 11.22 6.50
C VAL A 2 -12.10 10.74 5.10
N SER A 3 -10.89 11.07 4.61
CA SER A 3 -10.45 10.72 3.25
C SER A 3 -10.70 9.23 2.99
N GLN A 4 -11.44 8.94 1.92
CA GLN A 4 -12.16 7.70 1.64
C GLN A 4 -11.29 6.41 1.63
N TRP A 5 -9.97 6.56 1.69
CA TRP A 5 -8.97 5.49 1.59
C TRP A 5 -7.81 5.64 2.57
N TYR A 6 -8.06 6.03 3.83
CA TYR A 6 -7.02 6.15 4.87
C TYR A 6 -5.83 7.07 4.47
N GLY A 7 -6.07 8.08 3.64
CA GLY A 7 -5.02 9.03 3.21
C GLY A 7 -4.10 8.51 2.09
N LEU A 8 -4.44 7.39 1.45
CA LEU A 8 -3.72 6.88 0.28
C LEU A 8 -4.03 7.69 -0.98
N SER A 9 -3.00 7.99 -1.78
CA SER A 9 -3.20 8.40 -3.17
C SER A 9 -3.67 7.24 -4.02
N GLU A 10 -4.24 7.51 -5.19
CA GLU A 10 -4.71 6.46 -6.10
C GLU A 10 -3.60 5.47 -6.49
N PRO A 11 -2.38 5.89 -6.90
CA PRO A 11 -1.29 4.95 -7.17
C PRO A 11 -0.87 4.14 -5.94
N GLN A 12 -0.91 4.74 -4.74
CA GLN A 12 -0.58 4.03 -3.50
C GLN A 12 -1.62 2.94 -3.19
N ARG A 13 -2.90 3.26 -3.35
CA ARG A 13 -4.00 2.32 -3.20
C ARG A 13 -3.87 1.19 -4.22
N GLU A 14 -3.68 1.50 -5.49
CA GLU A 14 -3.52 0.52 -6.56
C GLU A 14 -2.37 -0.46 -6.28
N ALA A 15 -1.18 0.05 -5.95
CA ALA A 15 -0.03 -0.79 -5.65
C ALA A 15 -0.24 -1.66 -4.40
N LEU A 16 -0.86 -1.11 -3.34
CA LEU A 16 -1.12 -1.85 -2.12
C LEU A 16 -2.19 -2.94 -2.33
N THR A 17 -3.25 -2.63 -3.08
CA THR A 17 -4.29 -3.58 -3.47
C THR A 17 -3.70 -4.74 -4.27
N LEU A 18 -2.90 -4.43 -5.30
CA LEU A 18 -2.27 -5.46 -6.13
C LEU A 18 -1.33 -6.34 -5.31
N ALA A 19 -0.51 -5.73 -4.44
CA ALA A 19 0.40 -6.47 -3.56
C ALA A 19 -0.36 -7.43 -2.63
N VAL A 20 -1.52 -7.04 -2.09
CA VAL A 20 -2.38 -7.94 -1.30
C VAL A 20 -2.97 -9.05 -2.18
N GLN A 21 -3.49 -8.71 -3.35
CA GLN A 21 -4.11 -9.68 -4.26
C GLN A 21 -3.13 -10.73 -4.79
N MET A 22 -1.86 -10.36 -5.01
CA MET A 22 -0.81 -11.27 -5.47
C MET A 22 -0.08 -11.98 -4.32
N GLY A 23 -0.51 -11.79 -3.06
CA GLY A 23 0.08 -12.44 -1.90
C GLY A 23 1.48 -11.93 -1.53
N TYR A 24 1.85 -10.71 -1.91
CA TYR A 24 3.16 -10.12 -1.56
C TYR A 24 3.40 -10.06 -0.04
N TYR A 25 2.33 -9.92 0.74
CA TYR A 25 2.38 -9.86 2.20
C TYR A 25 2.10 -11.22 2.88
N ASP A 26 1.88 -12.28 2.11
CA ASP A 26 1.61 -13.61 2.65
C ASP A 26 2.90 -14.30 3.14
N ILE A 27 2.72 -15.38 3.91
CA ILE A 27 3.80 -16.25 4.39
C ILE A 27 3.47 -17.69 3.98
N PRO A 28 4.19 -18.30 3.01
CA PRO A 28 5.22 -17.68 2.15
C PRO A 28 4.63 -16.63 1.20
N ARG A 29 5.48 -15.73 0.67
CA ARG A 29 5.04 -14.72 -0.30
C ARG A 29 4.54 -15.38 -1.59
N GLY A 30 3.42 -14.89 -2.10
CA GLY A 30 2.85 -15.27 -3.39
C GLY A 30 3.52 -14.60 -4.60
N CYS A 31 4.18 -13.45 -4.40
CA CYS A 31 4.90 -12.75 -5.47
C CYS A 31 6.09 -11.93 -4.97
N THR A 32 6.87 -11.43 -5.93
CA THR A 32 8.00 -10.52 -5.76
C THR A 32 7.62 -9.08 -6.10
N THR A 33 8.48 -8.11 -5.74
CA THR A 33 8.30 -6.71 -6.17
C THR A 33 8.53 -6.52 -7.67
N GLN A 34 9.32 -7.40 -8.31
CA GLN A 34 9.58 -7.38 -9.74
C GLN A 34 8.34 -7.79 -10.55
N GLU A 35 7.61 -8.81 -10.09
CA GLU A 35 6.32 -9.19 -10.69
C GLU A 35 5.30 -8.07 -10.53
N LEU A 36 5.21 -7.46 -9.34
CA LEU A 36 4.36 -6.26 -9.13
C LEU A 36 4.76 -5.09 -10.04
N ALA A 37 6.06 -4.91 -10.28
CA ALA A 37 6.57 -3.85 -11.15
C ALA A 37 6.19 -4.07 -12.61
N SER A 38 6.26 -5.33 -13.06
CA SER A 38 5.79 -5.75 -14.38
C SER A 38 4.30 -5.47 -14.55
N GLU A 39 3.47 -5.87 -13.58
CA GLU A 39 2.02 -5.63 -13.63
C GLU A 39 1.65 -4.14 -13.61
N LEU A 40 2.38 -3.32 -12.85
CA LEU A 40 2.13 -1.88 -12.74
C LEU A 40 2.81 -1.05 -13.83
N GLY A 41 3.58 -1.66 -14.73
CA GLY A 41 4.31 -0.96 -15.79
C GLY A 41 5.31 0.08 -15.27
N ILE A 42 5.96 -0.19 -14.13
CA ILE A 42 6.94 0.72 -13.49
C ILE A 42 8.19 -0.05 -13.05
N SER A 43 9.20 0.66 -12.52
CA SER A 43 10.40 0.00 -12.01
C SER A 43 10.17 -0.68 -10.66
N ASP A 44 10.97 -1.71 -10.37
CA ASP A 44 11.01 -2.41 -9.07
C ASP A 44 11.26 -1.44 -7.89
N GLN A 45 12.16 -0.47 -8.09
CA GLN A 45 12.40 0.60 -7.12
C GLN A 45 11.13 1.46 -6.92
N ALA A 46 10.44 1.84 -7.99
CA ALA A 46 9.22 2.64 -7.90
C ALA A 46 8.11 1.88 -7.14
N VAL A 47 7.98 0.56 -7.33
CA VAL A 47 7.05 -0.28 -6.54
C VAL A 47 7.44 -0.27 -5.08
N THR A 48 8.72 -0.57 -4.77
CA THR A 48 9.21 -0.63 -3.39
C THR A 48 8.97 0.68 -2.64
N GLU A 49 9.29 1.82 -3.26
CA GLU A 49 9.03 3.12 -2.66
C GLU A 49 7.54 3.43 -2.51
N ARG A 50 6.72 3.07 -3.50
CA ARG A 50 5.27 3.31 -3.47
C ARG A 50 4.59 2.48 -2.39
N LEU A 51 4.94 1.20 -2.25
CA LEU A 51 4.46 0.34 -1.16
C LEU A 51 4.87 0.88 0.21
N ARG A 52 6.14 1.30 0.37
CA ARG A 52 6.62 1.90 1.62
C ARG A 52 5.84 3.16 1.99
N ARG A 53 5.62 4.06 1.03
CA ARG A 53 4.82 5.29 1.24
C ARG A 53 3.36 4.96 1.55
N ALA A 54 2.76 4.00 0.83
CA ALA A 54 1.38 3.56 1.04
C ALA A 54 1.19 2.99 2.45
N ILE A 55 2.01 2.03 2.88
CA ILE A 55 1.94 1.45 4.23
C ILE A 55 2.13 2.54 5.29
N GLY A 56 3.13 3.42 5.11
CA GLY A 56 3.38 4.52 6.05
C GLY A 56 2.18 5.46 6.21
N ALA A 57 1.53 5.84 5.11
CA ALA A 57 0.32 6.66 5.14
C ALA A 57 -0.85 5.91 5.81
N PHE A 58 -1.08 4.66 5.41
CA PHE A 58 -2.14 3.81 5.95
C PHE A 58 -2.00 3.63 7.48
N VAL A 59 -0.83 3.18 7.96
CA VAL A 59 -0.59 2.92 9.38
C VAL A 59 -0.72 4.19 10.21
N ARG A 60 -0.21 5.33 9.74
CA ARG A 60 -0.39 6.62 10.45
C ARG A 60 -1.86 6.97 10.56
N ARG A 61 -2.63 6.83 9.48
CA ARG A 61 -4.05 7.19 9.51
C ARG A 61 -4.86 6.22 10.35
N ALA A 62 -4.57 4.92 10.29
CA ALA A 62 -5.28 3.89 11.01
C ALA A 62 -4.98 3.90 12.52
N LEU A 63 -3.73 4.17 12.93
CA LEU A 63 -3.31 4.04 14.34
C LEU A 63 -3.10 5.38 15.07
N LEU A 64 -2.81 6.47 14.36
CA LEU A 64 -2.45 7.77 14.97
C LEU A 64 -3.52 8.84 14.79
N THR A 65 -4.70 8.50 14.26
CA THR A 65 -5.84 9.43 14.33
C THR A 65 -6.40 9.36 15.74
N PRO A 66 -6.43 10.48 16.51
CA PRO A 66 -7.00 10.47 17.85
C PRO A 66 -8.44 9.96 17.78
N GLU A 67 -8.82 9.04 18.67
CA GLU A 67 -10.22 8.72 18.86
C GLU A 67 -10.98 10.01 19.17
N PRO A 68 -12.22 10.19 18.66
CA PRO A 68 -13.03 11.30 19.11
C PRO A 68 -13.14 11.18 20.63
N GLU A 69 -12.67 12.19 21.35
CA GLU A 69 -12.89 12.30 22.80
C GLU A 69 -14.39 12.14 23.04
N THR A 70 -14.75 11.12 23.83
CA THR A 70 -16.15 10.76 24.10
C THR A 70 -16.72 11.65 25.19
#